data_AF-L1PE17-F1
#
_entry.id   AF-L1PE17-F1
#
_cell.length_a   1.000
_cell.length_b   1.000
_cell.length_c   1.000
_cell.angle_alpha   90.00
_cell.angle_beta   90.00
_cell.angle_gamma   90.00
#
_symmetry.space_group_name_H-M   'P 1'
#
loop_
_entity.id
_entity.type
_entity.pdbx_description
1 polymer ?
#
loop_
_entity_poly.entity_id
_entity_poly.type
_entity_poly.pdbx_seq_one_letter_code
_entity_poly.pdbx_strand_id
1 'polypeptide(L)' 'MIYLSFDIEEFDMPKEYGYDIAFERQIAISREGLTAILDLLKKHNAKATFFSTVVFAEQVPDLIPP' A
#
# COMPACT_ATOMS: atom_id res chain seq x y z
N MET A 1 -9.09 -12.93 19.44
CA MET A 1 -9.49 -12.15 18.25
C MET A 1 -8.22 -11.57 17.66
N ILE A 2 -7.96 -11.75 16.37
CA ILE A 2 -6.80 -11.16 15.69
C ILE A 2 -7.31 -9.98 14.87
N TYR A 3 -6.64 -8.84 15.01
CA TYR A 3 -6.89 -7.64 14.21
C TYR A 3 -5.63 -7.34 13.40
N LEU A 4 -5.82 -7.08 12.11
CA LEU A 4 -4.75 -6.71 11.19
C LEU A 4 -4.95 -5.26 10.78
N SER A 5 -3.89 -4.46 10.92
CA SER A 5 -3.83 -3.10 10.41
C SER A 5 -2.58 -2.94 9.56
N PHE A 6 -2.72 -2.23 8.45
CA PHE A 6 -1.63 -1.96 7.53
C PHE A 6 -1.56 -0.47 7.24
N ASP A 7 -0.37 0.09 7.37
CA ASP A 7 -0.08 1.42 6.84
C ASP A 7 0.34 1.22 5.37
N ILE A 8 -0.28 1.97 4.47
CA ILE A 8 0.00 1.94 3.04
C ILE A 8 0.34 3.35 2.57
N GLU A 9 1.50 3.45 1.94
CA GLU A 9 2.12 4.72 1.56
C GLU A 9 3.04 4.49 0.35
N GLU A 10 3.59 5.58 -0.16
CA GLU A 10 4.66 5.55 -1.17
C GLU A 10 5.85 4.72 -0.68
N PHE A 11 6.48 3.93 -1.55
CA PHE A 11 7.71 3.21 -1.18
C PHE A 11 8.93 4.15 -1.15
N ASP A 12 8.90 5.19 -0.31
CA ASP A 12 9.90 6.25 -0.23
C ASP A 12 11.04 5.97 0.77
N MET A 13 10.93 4.93 1.60
CA MET A 13 11.97 4.42 2.50
C MET A 13 13.39 4.37 1.90
N PRO A 14 13.63 3.96 0.64
CA PRO A 14 14.98 3.98 0.06
C PRO A 14 15.65 5.35 0.09
N LYS A 15 14.87 6.44 0.02
CA LYS A 15 15.39 7.82 0.07
C LYS A 15 16.01 8.14 1.42
N GLU A 16 15.46 7.59 2.51
CA GLU A 16 16.02 7.76 3.86
C GLU A 16 17.44 7.16 3.98
N TYR A 17 17.75 6.18 3.13
CA TYR A 17 19.07 5.53 3.05
C TYR A 17 19.96 6.11 1.94
N GLY A 18 19.57 7.22 1.30
CA GLY A 18 20.35 7.88 0.26
C GLY A 18 20.25 7.26 -1.14
N TYR A 19 19.29 6.36 -1.36
CA TYR A 19 19.01 5.82 -2.69
C TYR A 19 17.92 6.64 -3.38
N ASP A 20 18.13 6.94 -4.67
CA ASP A 20 17.10 7.57 -5.49
C ASP A 20 16.15 6.51 -6.07
N ILE A 21 14.87 6.84 -6.08
CA ILE A 21 13.81 5.99 -6.63
C ILE A 21 12.74 6.89 -7.25
N ALA A 22 12.42 6.67 -8.51
CA ALA A 22 11.39 7.44 -9.22
C ALA A 22 10.03 7.30 -8.52
N PHE A 23 9.25 8.38 -8.46
CA PHE A 23 7.95 8.40 -7.78
C PHE A 23 6.99 7.34 -8.33
N GLU A 24 6.94 7.18 -9.65
CA GLU A 24 6.10 6.17 -10.31
C GLU A 24 6.51 4.76 -9.89
N ARG A 25 7.81 4.53 -9.64
CA ARG A 25 8.31 3.25 -9.15
C ARG A 25 7.93 3.02 -7.68
N GLN A 26 7.95 4.08 -6.86
CA GLN A 26 7.49 4.01 -5.47
C GLN A 26 6.02 3.56 -5.40
N ILE A 27 5.16 4.22 -6.18
CA ILE A 27 3.74 3.87 -6.29
C ILE A 27 3.54 2.44 -6.80
N ALA A 28 4.27 2.05 -7.85
CA ALA A 28 4.13 0.70 -8.42
C ALA A 28 4.47 -0.40 -7.41
N ILE A 29 5.52 -0.22 -6.60
CA ILE A 29 5.91 -1.20 -5.56
C ILE A 29 4.83 -1.31 -4.49
N SER A 30 4.37 -0.17 -3.94
CA SER A 30 3.34 -0.18 -2.90
C SER A 30 2.01 -0.74 -3.40
N ARG A 31 1.64 -0.46 -4.66
CA ARG A 31 0.45 -1.02 -5.31
C ARG A 31 0.53 -2.54 -5.47
N GLU A 32 1.69 -3.07 -5.86
CA GLU A 32 1.93 -4.51 -5.97
C GLU A 32 1.78 -5.19 -4.59
N GLY A 33 2.40 -4.60 -3.56
CA GLY A 33 2.28 -5.07 -2.18
C GLY A 33 0.84 -5.05 -1.66
N LEU A 34 0.12 -3.95 -1.85
CA LEU A 34 -1.29 -3.82 -1.46
C LEU A 34 -2.14 -4.90 -2.13
N THR A 35 -1.98 -5.10 -3.44
CA THR A 35 -2.74 -6.12 -4.20
C THR A 35 -2.50 -7.52 -3.62
N ALA A 36 -1.25 -7.87 -3.34
CA ALA A 36 -0.90 -9.16 -2.74
C ALA A 36 -1.53 -9.35 -1.35
N ILE A 37 -1.55 -8.30 -0.52
CA ILE A 37 -2.21 -8.33 0.79
C ILE A 37 -3.73 -8.52 0.64
N LEU A 38 -4.37 -7.77 -0.26
CA LEU A 38 -5.81 -7.87 -0.50
C LEU A 38 -6.22 -9.27 -0.97
N ASP A 39 -5.45 -9.88 -1.89
CA ASP A 39 -5.67 -11.25 -2.36
C ASP A 39 -5.54 -12.27 -1.22
N LEU A 40 -4.55 -12.09 -0.34
CA LEU A 40 -4.36 -12.98 0.81
C LEU A 40 -5.51 -12.85 1.82
N LEU A 41 -5.91 -11.62 2.15
CA LEU A 41 -7.04 -11.37 3.05
C LEU A 41 -8.33 -11.99 2.50
N LYS A 42 -8.59 -11.81 1.20
CA LYS A 42 -9.73 -12.40 0.50
C LYS A 42 -9.70 -13.93 0.54
N LYS A 43 -8.55 -14.55 0.24
CA LYS A 43 -8.36 -16.00 0.29
C LYS A 43 -8.70 -16.60 1.65
N HIS A 44 -8.38 -15.88 2.73
CA HIS A 44 -8.60 -16.33 4.10
C HIS A 44 -9.89 -15.79 4.73
N ASN A 45 -10.72 -15.06 3.98
CA ASN A 45 -11.91 -14.36 4.49
C ASN A 45 -11.61 -13.51 5.75
N ALA A 46 -10.42 -12.90 5.77
CA ALA A 46 -9.91 -12.09 6.87
C ALA A 46 -10.27 -10.61 6.66
N LYS A 47 -10.53 -9.91 7.76
CA LYS A 47 -10.75 -8.46 7.77
C LYS A 47 -9.50 -7.74 8.25
N ALA A 48 -9.24 -6.58 7.67
CA ALA A 48 -8.16 -5.70 8.07
C ALA A 48 -8.59 -4.23 7.93
N THR A 49 -7.88 -3.35 8.62
CA THR A 49 -7.98 -1.89 8.46
C THR A 49 -6.75 -1.40 7.73
N PHE A 50 -6.92 -0.51 6.75
CA PHE A 50 -5.83 0.14 6.05
C PHE A 50 -5.81 1.63 6.39
N PHE A 51 -4.63 2.14 6.72
CA PHE A 51 -4.39 3.57 6.86
C PHE A 51 -3.56 4.00 5.67
N SER A 52 -4.10 4.90 4.84
CA SER A 52 -3.44 5.35 3.62
C SER A 52 -3.00 6.80 3.75
N THR A 53 -1.84 7.13 3.21
CA THR A 53 -1.53 8.52 2.86
C THR A 53 -2.49 8.99 1.76
N VAL A 54 -2.79 10.29 1.74
CA VAL A 54 -3.64 10.89 0.69
C VAL A 54 -2.95 10.79 -0.67
N VAL A 55 -1.64 11.01 -0.71
CA VAL A 55 -0.86 10.99 -1.96
C VAL A 55 -0.94 9.60 -2.60
N PHE A 56 -0.78 8.51 -1.83
CA PHE A 56 -0.87 7.16 -2.37
C PHE A 56 -2.30 6.87 -2.87
N ALA A 57 -3.32 7.21 -2.08
CA ALA A 57 -4.73 7.00 -2.43
C ALA A 57 -5.11 7.68 -3.75
N GLU A 58 -4.67 8.91 -3.98
CA GLU A 58 -4.91 9.65 -5.23
C GLU A 58 -4.27 8.99 -6.46
N GLN A 59 -3.16 8.25 -6.28
CA GLN A 59 -2.49 7.54 -7.39
C GLN A 59 -3.14 6.19 -7.71
N VAL A 60 -3.91 5.59 -6.81
CA VAL A 60 -4.56 4.27 -6.99
C VAL A 60 -6.07 4.29 -6.71
N PRO A 61 -6.86 5.17 -7.36
CA PRO A 61 -8.28 5.34 -7.07
C PRO A 61 -9.13 4.09 -7.36
N ASP A 62 -8.62 3.15 -8.13
CA ASP A 62 -9.27 1.86 -8.41
C ASP A 62 -9.14 0.86 -7.25
N LEU A 63 -8.12 1.00 -6.40
CA LEU A 63 -7.94 0.21 -5.18
C LEU A 63 -8.48 0.94 -3.94
N ILE A 64 -8.37 2.28 -3.92
CA ILE A 64 -8.80 3.13 -2.82
C ILE A 64 -9.70 4.23 -3.41
N PRO A 65 -11.01 3.98 -3.55
CA PRO A 65 -11.94 4.98 -4.07
C PRO A 65 -12.13 6.13 -3.07
N PRO A 66 -12.47 7.34 -3.55
CA PRO A 66 -12.75 8.51 -2.70
C PRO A 66 -14.00 8.35 -1.82
#